data_AF-A0A5C2RSH3-F1
#
_entry.id   AF-A0A5C2RSH3-F1
#
_cell.length_a   1.000
_cell.length_b   1.000
_cell.length_c   1.000
_cell.angle_alpha   90.00
_cell.angle_beta   90.00
_cell.angle_gamma   90.00
#
_symmetry.space_group_name_H-M   'P 1'
#
loop_
_entity.id
_entity.type
_entity.pdbx_description
1 polymer ?
#
loop_
_entity_poly.entity_id
_entity_poly.type
_entity_poly.pdbx_seq_one_letter_code
_entity_poly.pdbx_strand_id
1 'polypeptide(L)'
;MFDKAASNAFAGICAYINTSAANLSTEIGALICVPAFQRTGVTSAAVALLMQYALRLPSEGGLGLRRVQWQAHESNERSIGLARKHEFQLEGIIRWQRVLPGHKPGVKQREGDSSPGTMGRHTALLSVCWDDWEQGVKEKICRPGQVMYAA
;
A
#
# COMPACT_ATOMS: atom_id res chain seq x y z
N MET A 1 -24.42 9.14 2.89
CA MET A 1 -23.93 8.22 3.94
C MET A 1 -23.79 6.85 3.29
N PHE A 2 -22.61 6.21 3.32
CA PHE A 2 -22.43 4.89 2.71
C PHE A 2 -22.98 3.83 3.67
N ASP A 3 -24.08 3.19 3.28
CA ASP A 3 -24.69 2.11 4.05
C ASP A 3 -23.94 0.80 3.81
N LYS A 4 -23.49 0.16 4.89
CA LYS A 4 -22.76 -1.11 4.87
C LYS A 4 -23.68 -2.30 4.54
N ALA A 5 -24.99 -2.17 4.76
CA ALA A 5 -25.96 -3.22 4.51
C ALA A 5 -26.39 -3.33 3.03
N ALA A 6 -26.03 -2.35 2.20
CA ALA A 6 -26.29 -2.41 0.76
C ALA A 6 -25.38 -3.47 0.11
N SER A 7 -25.96 -4.32 -0.74
CA SER A 7 -25.22 -5.38 -1.46
C SER A 7 -24.09 -4.86 -2.36
N ASN A 8 -24.13 -3.58 -2.74
CA ASN A 8 -23.12 -2.89 -3.56
C ASN A 8 -22.47 -1.72 -2.80
N ALA A 9 -22.30 -1.85 -1.48
CA ALA A 9 -21.72 -0.80 -0.67
C ALA A 9 -20.28 -0.47 -1.06
N PHE A 10 -20.01 0.80 -1.37
CA PHE A 10 -18.67 1.28 -1.67
C PHE A 10 -17.82 1.34 -0.40
N ALA A 11 -16.86 0.42 -0.28
CA ALA A 11 -15.97 0.32 0.88
C ALA A 11 -14.75 1.24 0.80
N GLY A 12 -14.36 1.67 -0.41
CA GLY A 12 -13.16 2.47 -0.62
C GLY A 12 -12.46 2.22 -1.95
N ILE A 13 -11.23 2.70 -2.06
CA ILE A 13 -10.36 2.54 -3.22
C ILE A 13 -8.96 2.08 -2.81
N CYS A 14 -8.31 1.39 -3.74
CA CYS A 14 -6.89 1.09 -3.76
C CYS A 14 -6.46 0.97 -5.23
N ALA A 15 -5.20 1.26 -5.52
CA ALA A 15 -4.70 1.25 -6.90
C ALA A 15 -3.24 0.81 -6.97
N TYR A 16 -2.83 0.34 -8.14
CA TYR A 16 -1.43 0.41 -8.55
C TYR A 16 -1.11 1.82 -8.99
N ILE A 17 -0.04 2.39 -8.42
CA ILE A 17 0.52 3.68 -8.81
C ILE A 17 2.02 3.51 -9.04
N ASN A 18 2.66 4.50 -9.68
CA ASN A 18 4.10 4.48 -9.95
C ASN A 18 4.59 3.19 -10.64
N THR A 19 3.75 2.59 -11.49
CA THR A 19 4.08 1.36 -12.20
C THR A 19 5.15 1.62 -13.26
N SER A 20 6.16 0.76 -13.32
CA SER A 20 7.18 0.75 -14.36
C SER A 20 7.24 -0.64 -14.99
N ALA A 21 6.81 -0.74 -16.25
CA ALA A 21 6.93 -1.97 -17.02
C ALA A 21 8.40 -2.35 -17.25
N ALA A 22 9.26 -1.36 -17.51
CA ALA A 22 10.69 -1.58 -17.73
C ALA A 22 11.40 -2.15 -16.49
N ASN A 23 11.00 -1.72 -15.30
CA ASN A 23 11.59 -2.19 -14.05
C ASN A 23 10.83 -3.36 -13.41
N LEU A 24 9.72 -3.79 -14.02
CA LEU A 24 8.81 -4.81 -13.49
C LEU A 24 8.41 -4.49 -12.03
N SER A 25 7.96 -3.27 -11.79
CA SER A 25 7.63 -2.80 -10.44
C SER A 25 6.35 -1.98 -10.38
N THR A 26 5.67 -2.02 -9.23
CA THR A 26 4.48 -1.20 -8.95
C THR A 26 4.41 -0.79 -7.48
N GLU A 27 3.64 0.24 -7.16
CA GLU A 27 3.29 0.63 -5.79
C GLU A 27 1.81 0.36 -5.53
N ILE A 28 1.50 -0.32 -4.43
CA ILE A 28 0.12 -0.36 -3.91
C ILE A 28 -0.10 0.95 -3.15
N GLY A 29 -0.96 1.79 -3.71
CA GLY A 29 -1.20 3.15 -3.24
C GLY A 29 -2.66 3.57 -3.36
N ALA A 30 -2.92 4.87 -3.13
CA ALA A 30 -4.27 5.45 -3.10
C ALA A 30 -5.26 4.68 -2.21
N LEU A 31 -4.80 4.12 -1.09
CA LEU A 31 -5.63 3.33 -0.18
C LEU A 31 -6.49 4.24 0.68
N ILE A 32 -7.78 4.28 0.38
CA ILE A 32 -8.79 5.01 1.14
C ILE A 32 -9.89 4.03 1.50
N CYS A 33 -10.12 3.85 2.79
CA CYS A 33 -11.20 3.01 3.32
C CYS A 33 -12.21 3.90 4.03
N VAL A 34 -13.48 3.84 3.61
CA VAL A 34 -14.53 4.66 4.22
C VAL A 34 -14.75 4.22 5.67
N PRO A 35 -15.06 5.12 6.61
CA PRO A 35 -15.07 4.82 8.05
C PRO A 35 -15.86 3.58 8.47
N ALA A 36 -17.03 3.34 7.85
CA ALA A 36 -17.89 2.19 8.15
C ALA A 36 -17.25 0.82 7.85
N PHE A 37 -16.22 0.80 6.99
CA PHE A 37 -15.49 -0.40 6.58
C PHE A 37 -14.08 -0.49 7.17
N GLN A 38 -13.69 0.47 8.00
CA GLN A 38 -12.40 0.39 8.68
C GLN A 38 -12.42 -0.75 9.71
N ARG A 39 -11.27 -1.42 9.87
CA ARG A 39 -11.09 -2.57 10.78
C ARG A 39 -11.98 -3.79 10.49
N THR A 40 -12.65 -3.86 9.34
CA THR A 40 -13.43 -5.04 8.92
C THR A 40 -12.59 -6.08 8.17
N GLY A 41 -11.35 -5.74 7.82
CA GLY A 41 -10.47 -6.58 7.01
C GLY A 41 -10.54 -6.33 5.51
N VAL A 42 -11.52 -5.55 4.99
CA VAL A 42 -11.70 -5.34 3.55
C VAL A 42 -10.45 -4.77 2.86
N THR A 43 -9.79 -3.77 3.46
CA THR A 43 -8.55 -3.20 2.89
C THR A 43 -7.41 -4.21 2.92
N SER A 44 -7.37 -5.07 3.94
CA SER A 44 -6.38 -6.14 4.04
C SER A 44 -6.56 -7.16 2.91
N ALA A 45 -7.79 -7.56 2.63
CA ALA A 45 -8.10 -8.49 1.54
C ALA A 45 -7.78 -7.87 0.17
N ALA A 46 -8.15 -6.61 -0.05
CA ALA A 46 -7.83 -5.90 -1.30
C ALA A 46 -6.31 -5.82 -1.56
N VAL A 47 -5.50 -5.52 -0.53
CA VAL A 47 -4.03 -5.52 -0.65
C VAL A 47 -3.50 -6.91 -1.00
N ALA A 48 -4.00 -7.97 -0.35
CA ALA A 48 -3.59 -9.35 -0.65
C ALA A 48 -3.89 -9.74 -2.10
N LEU A 49 -5.04 -9.34 -2.64
CA LEU A 49 -5.43 -9.61 -4.03
C LEU A 49 -4.54 -8.86 -5.02
N LEU A 50 -4.22 -7.60 -4.75
CA LEU A 50 -3.28 -6.84 -5.56
C LEU A 50 -1.89 -7.50 -5.52
N MET A 51 -1.35 -7.82 -4.35
CA MET A 51 -0.07 -8.51 -4.26
C MET A 51 -0.04 -9.82 -5.08
N GLN A 52 -1.07 -10.65 -4.95
CA GLN A 52 -1.21 -11.87 -5.73
C GLN A 52 -1.16 -11.61 -7.23
N TYR A 53 -1.95 -10.66 -7.72
CA TYR A 53 -1.99 -10.36 -9.15
C TYR A 53 -0.66 -9.76 -9.64
N ALA A 54 -0.01 -8.90 -8.85
CA ALA A 54 1.25 -8.29 -9.24
C ALA A 54 2.41 -9.29 -9.31
N LEU A 55 2.55 -10.17 -8.31
CA LEU A 55 3.73 -11.02 -8.13
C LEU A 55 3.61 -12.41 -8.78
N ARG A 56 2.40 -12.96 -8.95
CA ARG A 56 2.22 -14.23 -9.67
C ARG A 56 2.71 -14.13 -11.10
N LEU A 57 3.27 -15.22 -11.62
CA LEU A 57 3.71 -15.27 -13.01
C LEU A 57 2.54 -15.17 -13.99
N PRO A 58 2.76 -14.75 -15.25
CA PRO A 58 1.73 -14.77 -16.28
C PRO A 58 1.09 -16.15 -16.49
N SER A 59 1.89 -17.22 -16.35
CA SER A 59 1.39 -18.61 -16.41
C SER A 59 0.42 -18.97 -15.28
N GLU A 60 0.40 -18.19 -14.21
CA GLU A 60 -0.50 -18.34 -13.06
C GLU A 60 -1.61 -17.26 -13.06
N GLY A 61 -1.73 -16.48 -14.15
CA GLY A 61 -2.71 -15.40 -14.30
C GLY A 61 -2.33 -14.07 -13.64
N GLY A 62 -1.06 -13.88 -13.26
CA GLY A 62 -0.54 -12.62 -12.71
C GLY A 62 0.26 -11.78 -13.71
N LEU A 63 0.91 -10.73 -13.20
CA LEU A 63 1.72 -9.79 -14.00
C LEU A 63 3.21 -10.17 -14.05
N GLY A 64 3.70 -11.03 -13.17
CA GLY A 64 5.11 -11.43 -13.08
C GLY A 64 6.05 -10.27 -12.72
N LEU A 65 5.57 -9.30 -11.94
CA LEU A 65 6.40 -8.18 -11.50
C LEU A 65 7.44 -8.66 -10.48
N ARG A 66 8.60 -8.01 -10.47
CA ARG A 66 9.69 -8.29 -9.54
C ARG A 66 9.53 -7.60 -8.19
N ARG A 67 8.73 -6.53 -8.13
CA ARG A 67 8.64 -5.66 -6.96
C ARG A 67 7.27 -5.04 -6.79
N VAL A 68 6.73 -5.15 -5.58
CA VAL A 68 5.60 -4.35 -5.10
C VAL A 68 6.08 -3.50 -3.94
N GLN A 69 5.93 -2.18 -4.05
CA GLN A 69 6.33 -1.24 -3.01
C GLN A 69 5.13 -0.58 -2.31
N TRP A 70 5.39 -0.02 -1.14
CA TRP A 70 4.45 0.70 -0.30
C TRP A 70 5.11 1.95 0.27
N GLN A 71 4.40 3.09 0.23
CA GLN A 71 4.89 4.35 0.80
C GLN A 71 3.92 4.92 1.82
N ALA A 72 4.37 5.05 3.06
CA ALA A 72 3.62 5.71 4.14
C ALA A 72 4.36 6.94 4.67
N HIS A 73 3.63 7.91 5.26
CA HIS A 73 4.31 8.91 6.09
C HIS A 73 5.04 8.17 7.21
N GLU A 74 6.27 8.55 7.56
CA GLU A 74 7.09 7.80 8.52
C GLU A 74 6.38 7.57 9.87
N SER A 75 5.56 8.53 10.31
CA SER A 75 4.77 8.45 11.54
C SER A 75 3.38 7.79 11.39
N ASN A 76 3.00 7.33 10.19
CA ASN A 76 1.71 6.65 9.97
C ASN A 76 1.83 5.15 10.30
N GLU A 77 1.91 4.86 11.59
CA GLU A 77 2.09 3.50 12.12
C GLU A 77 0.98 2.54 11.67
N ARG A 78 -0.26 3.01 11.47
CA ARG A 78 -1.37 2.16 11.00
C ARG A 78 -1.13 1.69 9.56
N SER A 79 -0.70 2.58 8.67
CA SER A 79 -0.39 2.23 7.29
C SER A 79 0.84 1.34 7.20
N ILE A 80 1.89 1.65 7.96
CA ILE A 80 3.11 0.84 8.05
C ILE A 80 2.80 -0.55 8.63
N GLY A 81 1.98 -0.62 9.67
CA GLY A 81 1.54 -1.88 10.28
C GLY A 81 0.72 -2.75 9.33
N LEU A 82 -0.14 -2.14 8.50
CA LEU A 82 -0.86 -2.87 7.45
C LEU A 82 0.11 -3.44 6.40
N ALA A 83 1.10 -2.66 5.95
CA ALA A 83 2.11 -3.15 5.02
C ALA A 83 2.90 -4.33 5.62
N ARG A 84 3.38 -4.18 6.86
CA ARG A 84 4.11 -5.26 7.57
C ARG A 84 3.28 -6.52 7.79
N LYS A 85 1.97 -6.39 8.03
CA LYS A 85 1.05 -7.54 8.12
C LYS A 85 1.04 -8.36 6.82
N HIS A 86 1.30 -7.71 5.69
CA HIS A 86 1.43 -8.32 4.37
C HIS A 86 2.90 -8.56 3.99
N GLU A 87 3.77 -8.73 4.98
CA GLU A 87 5.18 -9.11 4.81
C GLU A 87 6.03 -8.09 4.04
N PHE A 88 5.54 -6.86 3.82
CA PHE A 88 6.37 -5.78 3.30
C PHE A 88 7.51 -5.47 4.28
N GLN A 89 8.73 -5.54 3.79
CA GLN A 89 9.94 -5.25 4.54
C GLN A 89 10.28 -3.76 4.42
N LEU A 90 10.68 -3.14 5.55
CA LEU A 90 11.12 -1.75 5.55
C LEU A 90 12.52 -1.66 4.94
N GLU A 91 12.64 -0.92 3.83
CA GLU A 91 13.94 -0.66 3.20
C GLU A 91 14.61 0.60 3.75
N GLY A 92 13.81 1.59 4.17
CA GLY A 92 14.34 2.78 4.79
C GLY A 92 13.35 3.94 4.92
N ILE A 93 13.86 5.03 5.50
CA ILE A 93 13.17 6.31 5.59
C ILE A 93 13.78 7.28 4.57
N ILE A 94 12.97 7.66 3.58
CA ILE A 94 13.35 8.65 2.58
C ILE A 94 12.99 10.02 3.12
N ARG A 95 14.00 10.71 3.65
CA ARG A 95 13.85 12.06 4.24
C ARG A 95 13.43 13.05 3.16
N TRP A 96 12.52 13.96 3.52
CA TRP A 96 12.06 15.06 2.67
C TRP A 96 11.54 14.65 1.28
N GLN A 97 10.98 13.45 1.14
CA GLN A 97 10.60 12.90 -0.16
C GLN A 97 9.43 13.66 -0.81
N ARG A 98 8.50 14.22 -0.03
CA ARG A 98 7.33 14.95 -0.57
C ARG A 98 7.05 16.23 0.21
N VAL A 99 6.46 17.21 -0.46
CA VAL A 99 5.86 18.39 0.16
C VAL A 99 4.40 18.09 0.51
N LEU A 100 3.94 18.58 1.65
CA LEU A 100 2.57 18.47 2.14
C LEU A 100 1.95 19.86 2.38
N PRO A 101 0.62 19.99 2.28
CA PRO A 101 -0.08 21.18 2.75
C PRO A 101 0.21 21.47 4.23
N GLY A 102 0.27 22.76 4.60
CA GLY A 102 0.64 23.23 5.93
C GLY A 102 -0.14 22.65 7.11
N HIS A 103 -1.41 22.29 6.89
CA HIS A 103 -2.28 21.73 7.93
C HIS A 103 -2.04 20.23 8.19
N LYS A 104 -1.23 19.56 7.37
CA LYS A 104 -0.92 18.15 7.56
C LYS A 104 0.27 17.96 8.51
N PRO A 105 0.28 16.88 9.30
CA PRO A 105 1.45 16.55 10.11
C PRO A 105 2.66 16.30 9.21
N GLY A 106 3.81 16.86 9.58
CA GLY A 106 5.07 16.75 8.83
C GLY A 106 6.21 17.51 9.50
N VAL A 107 7.33 17.65 8.80
CA VAL A 107 8.53 18.35 9.25
C VAL A 107 8.49 19.81 8.81
N LYS A 108 8.80 20.74 9.72
CA LYS A 108 8.84 22.17 9.39
C LYS A 108 10.00 22.48 8.44
N GLN A 109 9.69 23.20 7.36
CA GLN A 109 10.68 23.70 6.41
C GLN A 109 11.62 24.76 7.01
N ARG A 110 12.72 25.03 6.31
CA ARG A 110 13.64 26.14 6.64
C ARG A 110 13.03 27.49 6.25
N GLU A 111 13.50 28.56 6.88
CA GLU A 111 13.17 29.93 6.46
C GLU A 111 13.67 30.19 5.03
N GLY A 112 12.91 30.95 4.24
CA GLY A 112 13.24 31.29 2.86
C GLY A 112 13.05 30.17 1.83
N ASP A 113 12.43 29.04 2.21
CA ASP A 113 12.07 27.99 1.25
C ASP A 113 11.09 28.51 0.17
N SER A 114 11.17 27.96 -1.03
CA SER A 114 10.38 28.38 -2.21
C SER A 114 8.89 28.06 -2.09
N SER A 115 8.45 27.39 -1.02
CA SER A 115 7.05 27.03 -0.77
C SER A 115 6.66 27.30 0.69
N PRO A 116 6.61 28.58 1.12
CA PRO A 116 6.28 28.95 2.48
C PRO A 116 4.89 28.43 2.90
N GLY A 117 4.73 28.08 4.18
CA GLY A 117 3.49 27.52 4.72
C GLY A 117 3.24 26.03 4.41
N THR A 118 4.17 25.33 3.76
CA THR A 118 4.13 23.87 3.55
C THR A 118 4.90 23.09 4.62
N MET A 119 4.69 21.76 4.64
CA MET A 119 5.39 20.81 5.51
C MET A 119 6.13 19.76 4.67
N GLY A 120 7.23 19.21 5.18
CA GLY A 120 7.92 18.08 4.59
C GLY A 120 7.36 16.73 5.04
N ARG A 121 7.28 15.76 4.14
CA ARG A 121 7.01 14.35 4.43
C ARG A 121 8.30 13.55 4.34
N HIS A 122 8.65 12.91 5.44
CA HIS A 122 9.54 11.75 5.40
C HIS A 122 8.70 10.51 5.10
N THR A 123 9.23 9.63 4.26
CA THR A 123 8.48 8.46 3.78
C THR A 123 9.14 7.18 4.27
N ALA A 124 8.37 6.34 4.95
CA ALA A 124 8.72 4.94 5.11
C ALA A 124 8.46 4.22 3.78
N LEU A 125 9.52 3.69 3.16
CA LEU A 125 9.46 2.89 1.94
C LEU A 125 9.60 1.42 2.32
N LEU A 126 8.60 0.62 1.96
CA LEU A 126 8.58 -0.81 2.18
C LEU A 126 8.33 -1.57 0.88
N SER A 127 8.71 -2.84 0.81
CA SER A 127 8.43 -3.68 -0.37
C SER A 127 8.38 -5.18 -0.07
N VAL A 128 7.75 -5.89 -0.99
CA VAL A 128 7.90 -7.33 -1.21
C VAL A 128 8.44 -7.51 -2.63
N CYS A 129 9.52 -8.27 -2.77
CA CYS A 129 10.09 -8.64 -4.05
C CYS A 129 9.69 -10.08 -4.44
N TRP A 130 9.92 -10.46 -5.70
CA TRP A 130 9.56 -11.79 -6.20
C TRP A 130 10.27 -12.92 -5.46
N ASP A 131 11.48 -12.67 -4.96
CA ASP A 131 12.26 -13.62 -4.18
C ASP A 131 11.70 -13.76 -2.76
N ASP A 132 11.21 -12.68 -2.13
CA ASP A 132 10.42 -12.80 -0.89
C ASP A 132 9.12 -13.59 -1.14
N TRP A 133 8.49 -13.34 -2.29
CA TRP A 133 7.26 -14.02 -2.73
C TRP A 133 7.44 -15.53 -2.79
N GLU A 134 8.47 -16.00 -3.48
CA GLU A 134 8.80 -17.44 -3.60
C GLU A 134 9.36 -18.05 -2.30
N GLN A 135 9.86 -17.24 -1.36
CA GLN A 135 10.43 -17.70 -0.09
C GLN A 135 9.42 -17.81 1.07
N GLY A 136 8.12 -17.77 0.80
CA GLY A 136 7.11 -17.99 1.84
C GLY A 136 6.00 -16.94 1.91
N VAL A 137 6.20 -15.77 1.29
CA VAL A 137 5.16 -14.72 1.32
C VAL A 137 3.95 -15.15 0.51
N LYS A 138 4.14 -15.84 -0.64
CA LYS A 138 3.06 -16.39 -1.45
C LYS A 138 2.11 -17.26 -0.61
N GLU A 139 2.64 -18.19 0.17
CA GLU A 139 1.88 -19.13 0.99
C GLU A 139 1.14 -18.43 2.12
N LYS A 140 1.69 -17.34 2.68
CA LYS A 140 1.04 -16.56 3.73
C LYS A 140 -0.12 -15.74 3.18
N ILE A 141 0.09 -15.06 2.06
CA ILE A 141 -0.88 -14.14 1.44
C ILE A 141 -2.01 -14.91 0.72
N CYS A 142 -1.70 -16.05 0.12
CA CYS A 142 -2.69 -16.86 -0.62
C CYS A 142 -3.47 -17.83 0.28
N ARG A 143 -3.36 -17.76 1.62
CA ARG A 143 -4.09 -18.70 2.48
C ARG A 143 -5.61 -18.58 2.25
N PRO A 144 -6.35 -19.70 2.23
CA PRO A 144 -7.80 -19.70 2.05
C PRO A 144 -8.57 -18.79 3.03
N GLY A 145 -8.02 -18.49 4.21
CA GLY A 145 -8.62 -17.57 5.19
C GLY A 145 -8.32 -16.08 4.99
N GLN A 146 -7.43 -15.70 4.08
CA GLN A 146 -7.12 -14.30 3.75
C GLN A 146 -7.75 -13.85 2.42
N VAL A 147 -8.02 -14.81 1.54
CA VAL A 147 -8.73 -14.59 0.28
C VAL A 147 -10.17 -15.06 0.48
N MET A 148 -11.03 -14.16 0.91
CA MET A 148 -12.48 -14.40 0.92
C MET A 148 -12.97 -14.52 -0.54
N TYR A 149 -12.85 -15.72 -1.13
CA TYR A 149 -13.68 -16.17 -2.23
C TYR A 149 -13.97 -17.65 -2.01
N ALA A 150 -15.07 -17.95 -1.32
CA ALA A 150 -15.90 -19.05 -1.76
C ALA A 150 -16.74 -18.50 -2.92
N ALA A 151 -16.64 -19.15 -4.07
CA ALA A 151 -17.49 -18.93 -5.23
C ALA A 151 -18.97 -19.12 -4.87
#